data_AF-A0A2W6AJ27-F1
#
_entry.id   AF-A0A2W6AJ27-F1
#
_cell.length_a   1.000
_cell.length_b   1.000
_cell.length_c   1.000
_cell.angle_alpha   90.00
_cell.angle_beta   90.00
_cell.angle_gamma   90.00
#
_symmetry.space_group_name_H-M   'P 1'
#
loop_
_entity.id
_entity.type
_entity.pdbx_description
1 polymer ?
#
loop_
_entity_poly.entity_id
_entity_poly.type
_entity_poly.pdbx_seq_one_letter_code
_entity_poly.pdbx_strand_id
1 'polypeptide(L)'
;MNTTGTTDGAAVASDGILGRVRIIAKPGYNRWLVPPAALAIHLCIGMAYGFSVFWLPLSRSVETATGAKVPACAGAATTFWDKTLGTLTALTATNCEWTQFDLGWMFTLFFVVLGSSAAIWGGWIEHAGPRKAGVYAALCWCGGLMISALGVRTHQLWMLWTGS
;
A
#
# COMPACT_ATOMS: atom_id res chain seq x y z
N MET A 1 63.01 23.87 -4.10
CA MET A 1 61.97 24.60 -3.35
C MET A 1 60.74 23.71 -3.24
N ASN A 2 60.16 23.68 -2.04
CA ASN A 2 59.23 22.70 -1.48
C ASN A 2 57.89 22.45 -2.20
N THR A 3 57.41 21.21 -2.03
CA THR A 3 56.00 20.79 -1.92
C THR A 3 55.31 21.37 -0.67
N THR A 4 54.05 21.82 -0.78
CA THR A 4 52.97 22.03 0.25
C THR A 4 52.15 23.26 -0.17
N GLY A 5 50.83 23.36 -0.15
CA GLY A 5 49.73 22.55 0.34
C GLY A 5 48.47 23.44 0.37
N THR A 6 47.32 22.85 0.02
CA THR A 6 46.00 23.03 0.63
C THR A 6 45.36 24.43 0.80
N THR A 7 44.24 24.63 0.08
CA THR A 7 42.93 25.09 0.64
C THR A 7 41.83 24.40 -0.19
N ASP A 8 41.38 23.20 0.17
CA ASP A 8 40.25 22.95 1.08
C ASP A 8 39.10 23.96 0.93
N GLY A 9 38.37 23.80 -0.16
CA GLY A 9 37.01 24.27 -0.35
C GLY A 9 36.16 23.16 -0.94
N ALA A 10 36.37 21.92 -0.46
CA ALA A 10 35.52 20.78 -0.75
C ALA A 10 34.10 21.13 -0.27
N ALA A 11 33.30 21.63 -1.20
CA ALA A 11 31.86 21.51 -1.14
C ALA A 11 31.54 20.01 -1.13
N VAL A 12 31.64 19.41 0.06
CA VAL A 12 30.99 18.16 0.41
C VAL A 12 29.50 18.49 0.38
N ALA A 13 28.94 18.56 -0.83
CA ALA A 13 27.52 18.38 -1.01
C ALA A 13 27.20 17.06 -0.33
N SER A 14 26.50 17.16 0.80
CA SER A 14 26.10 16.03 1.62
C SER A 14 25.32 15.06 0.75
N ASP A 15 25.97 14.00 0.27
CA ASP A 15 25.29 12.85 -0.30
C ASP A 15 24.48 12.24 0.83
N GLY A 16 23.21 12.66 0.96
CA GLY A 16 22.35 12.35 2.11
C GLY A 16 22.18 10.84 2.34
N ILE A 17 21.52 10.46 3.43
CA ILE A 17 21.27 9.04 3.76
C ILE A 17 20.58 8.27 2.61
N LEU A 18 19.86 8.97 1.72
CA LEU A 18 19.16 8.43 0.54
C LEU A 18 19.93 8.64 -0.79
N GLY A 19 21.20 9.02 -0.76
CA GLY A 19 22.02 9.26 -1.94
C GLY A 19 22.31 7.98 -2.75
N ARG A 20 22.47 8.14 -4.08
CA ARG A 20 22.75 7.04 -5.02
C ARG A 20 24.09 6.36 -4.72
N VAL A 21 25.08 7.10 -4.21
CA VAL A 21 26.41 6.57 -3.91
C VAL A 21 26.39 5.46 -2.86
N ARG A 22 25.35 5.41 -2.00
CA ARG A 22 25.16 4.39 -0.96
C ARG A 22 24.38 3.15 -1.44
N ILE A 23 23.98 3.11 -2.72
CA ILE A 23 23.26 1.97 -3.33
C ILE A 23 24.25 0.94 -3.88
N ILE A 24 25.46 1.37 -4.22
CA ILE A 24 26.51 0.50 -4.72
C ILE A 24 27.03 -0.35 -3.55
N ALA A 25 26.91 -1.67 -3.70
CA ALA A 25 27.39 -2.62 -2.73
C ALA A 25 28.90 -2.44 -2.51
N LYS A 26 29.30 -2.17 -1.26
CA LYS A 26 30.71 -2.10 -0.90
C LYS A 26 31.38 -3.47 -1.11
N PRO A 27 32.70 -3.51 -1.40
CA PRO A 27 33.45 -4.77 -1.41
C PRO A 27 33.22 -5.52 -0.08
N GLY A 28 32.75 -6.77 -0.15
CA GLY A 28 32.37 -7.57 1.03
C GLY A 28 30.86 -7.60 1.36
N TYR A 29 29.98 -7.02 0.55
CA TYR A 29 28.53 -7.11 0.76
C TYR A 29 28.01 -8.56 0.65
N ASN A 30 27.28 -9.01 1.69
CA ASN A 30 26.66 -10.33 1.70
C ASN A 30 25.38 -10.35 0.85
N ARG A 31 25.42 -11.08 -0.27
CA ARG A 31 24.29 -11.22 -1.21
C ARG A 31 23.07 -11.90 -0.58
N TRP A 32 23.26 -12.66 0.50
CA TRP A 32 22.19 -13.31 1.27
C TRP A 32 21.31 -12.34 2.06
N LEU A 33 21.62 -11.04 2.08
CA LEU A 33 20.73 -10.02 2.64
C LEU A 33 19.61 -9.60 1.67
N VAL A 34 19.72 -9.95 0.38
CA VAL A 34 18.69 -9.63 -0.63
C VAL A 34 17.41 -10.46 -0.43
N PRO A 35 17.44 -11.79 -0.21
CA PRO A 35 16.24 -12.58 0.01
C PRO A 35 15.38 -12.16 1.22
N PRO A 36 15.95 -11.88 2.41
CA PRO A 36 15.17 -11.37 3.55
C PRO A 36 14.49 -10.03 3.26
N ALA A 37 15.18 -9.11 2.57
CA ALA A 37 14.60 -7.83 2.18
C ALA A 37 13.42 -8.01 1.21
N ALA A 38 13.55 -8.90 0.23
CA ALA A 38 12.47 -9.25 -0.67
C ALA A 38 11.28 -9.89 0.08
N LEU A 39 11.55 -10.83 0.99
CA LEU A 39 10.53 -11.47 1.82
C LEU A 39 9.75 -10.46 2.67
N ALA A 40 10.43 -9.48 3.26
CA ALA A 40 9.77 -8.44 4.05
C ALA A 40 8.76 -7.63 3.23
N ILE A 41 9.11 -7.27 1.99
CA ILE A 41 8.21 -6.55 1.06
C ILE A 41 7.02 -7.45 0.68
N HIS A 42 7.28 -8.71 0.33
CA HIS A 42 6.23 -9.66 -0.04
C HIS A 42 5.27 -9.94 1.13
N LEU A 43 5.78 -10.05 2.35
CA LEU A 43 4.97 -10.27 3.55
C LEU A 43 4.09 -9.06 3.86
N CYS A 44 4.60 -7.84 3.64
CA CYS A 44 3.82 -6.61 3.80
C CYS A 44 2.65 -6.55 2.81
N ILE A 45 2.90 -6.86 1.53
CA ILE A 45 1.87 -6.91 0.49
C ILE A 45 0.89 -8.07 0.75
N GLY A 46 1.39 -9.21 1.22
CA GLY A 46 0.59 -10.39 1.55
C GLY A 46 -0.45 -10.17 2.65
N MET A 47 -0.22 -9.22 3.55
CA MET A 47 -1.19 -8.86 4.61
C MET A 47 -2.51 -8.33 4.01
N ALA A 48 -2.45 -7.53 2.95
CA ALA A 48 -3.66 -7.02 2.29
C ALA A 48 -4.47 -8.14 1.62
N TYR A 49 -3.81 -9.09 0.95
CA TYR A 49 -4.51 -10.24 0.36
C TYR A 49 -5.04 -11.22 1.42
N GLY A 50 -4.27 -11.45 2.50
CA GLY A 50 -4.67 -12.30 3.60
C GLY A 50 -5.97 -11.86 4.25
N PHE A 51 -6.21 -10.53 4.33
CA PHE A 51 -7.46 -9.97 4.84
C PHE A 51 -8.70 -10.50 4.10
N SER A 52 -8.63 -10.67 2.78
CA SER A 52 -9.75 -11.21 1.98
C SER A 52 -10.10 -12.67 2.32
N VAL A 53 -9.10 -13.47 2.69
CA VAL A 53 -9.27 -14.89 3.06
C VAL A 53 -9.83 -15.00 4.48
N PHE A 54 -9.37 -14.16 5.39
CA PHE A 54 -9.82 -14.15 6.79
C PHE A 54 -11.16 -13.44 6.99
N TRP A 55 -11.67 -12.71 5.99
CA TRP A 55 -12.94 -12.00 6.08
C TRP A 55 -14.13 -12.93 6.38
N LEU A 56 -14.21 -14.07 5.69
CA LEU A 56 -15.30 -15.04 5.86
C LEU A 56 -15.31 -15.73 7.24
N PRO A 57 -14.18 -16.21 7.78
CA PRO A 57 -14.16 -16.73 9.16
C PRO A 57 -14.35 -15.62 10.20
N LEU A 58 -13.90 -14.39 9.93
CA LEU A 58 -14.09 -13.25 10.84
C LEU A 58 -15.55 -12.81 10.92
N SER A 59 -16.25 -12.71 9.78
CA SER A 59 -17.68 -12.36 9.77
C SER A 59 -18.51 -13.39 10.54
N ARG A 60 -18.22 -14.69 10.37
CA ARG A 60 -18.90 -15.78 11.10
C ARG A 60 -18.63 -15.76 12.61
N SER A 61 -17.42 -15.41 13.03
CA SER A 61 -17.09 -15.32 14.46
C SER A 61 -17.77 -14.11 15.12
N VAL A 62 -17.84 -12.97 14.40
CA VAL A 62 -18.60 -11.79 14.83
C VAL A 62 -20.10 -12.06 14.87
N GLU A 63 -20.66 -12.76 13.87
CA GLU A 63 -22.06 -13.20 13.87
C GLU A 63 -22.39 -14.07 15.09
N THR A 64 -21.50 -15.01 15.45
CA THR A 64 -21.67 -15.88 16.62
C THR A 64 -21.59 -15.10 17.94
N ALA A 65 -20.70 -14.11 18.03
CA ALA A 65 -20.52 -13.30 19.22
C ALA A 65 -21.66 -12.29 19.44
N THR A 66 -22.27 -11.78 18.37
CA THR A 66 -23.24 -10.67 18.42
C THR A 66 -24.69 -11.14 18.22
N GLY A 67 -24.91 -12.37 17.74
CA GLY A 67 -26.23 -12.98 17.56
C GLY A 67 -27.12 -12.34 16.48
N ALA A 68 -26.61 -11.35 15.74
CA ALA A 68 -27.35 -10.59 14.74
C ALA A 68 -26.71 -10.71 13.36
N LYS A 69 -27.49 -11.14 12.35
CA LYS A 69 -27.14 -10.96 10.94
C LYS A 69 -27.40 -9.51 10.57
N VAL A 70 -26.34 -8.71 10.50
CA VAL A 70 -26.44 -7.35 9.98
C VAL A 70 -26.77 -7.42 8.49
N PRO A 71 -27.78 -6.68 7.99
CA PRO A 71 -28.14 -6.71 6.58
C PRO A 71 -26.99 -6.17 5.72
N ALA A 72 -26.59 -6.94 4.70
CA ALA A 72 -25.56 -6.52 3.76
C ALA A 72 -26.10 -5.47 2.78
N CYS A 73 -25.34 -4.40 2.50
CA CYS A 73 -25.75 -3.29 1.62
C CYS A 73 -26.19 -3.75 0.22
N ALA A 74 -25.62 -4.85 -0.29
CA ALA A 74 -25.83 -5.36 -1.64
C ALA A 74 -26.27 -6.85 -1.65
N GLY A 75 -26.86 -7.36 -0.56
CA GLY A 75 -27.17 -8.78 -0.39
C GLY A 75 -28.19 -9.38 -1.38
N ALA A 76 -28.99 -8.55 -2.07
CA ALA A 76 -30.02 -8.98 -3.02
C ALA A 76 -29.62 -8.81 -4.51
N ALA A 77 -28.44 -8.24 -4.79
CA ALA A 77 -28.01 -7.93 -6.15
C ALA A 77 -27.47 -9.17 -6.89
N THR A 78 -28.19 -9.60 -7.93
CA THR A 78 -27.81 -10.77 -8.76
C THR A 78 -27.08 -10.39 -10.05
N THR A 79 -27.14 -9.11 -10.46
CA THR A 79 -26.45 -8.61 -11.66
C THR A 79 -25.24 -7.75 -11.31
N PHE A 80 -24.27 -7.66 -12.23
CA PHE A 80 -23.08 -6.80 -12.08
C PHE A 80 -23.45 -5.32 -11.90
N TRP A 81 -24.50 -4.85 -12.58
CA TRP A 81 -24.99 -3.48 -12.48
C TRP A 81 -25.68 -3.21 -11.15
N ASP A 82 -26.48 -4.15 -10.63
CA ASP A 82 -27.07 -4.01 -9.29
C ASP A 82 -26.00 -4.03 -8.19
N LYS A 83 -24.93 -4.80 -8.38
CA LYS A 83 -23.77 -4.79 -7.47
C LYS A 83 -23.00 -3.48 -7.53
N THR A 84 -22.83 -2.91 -8.72
CA THR A 84 -22.12 -1.63 -8.90
C THR A 84 -22.93 -0.44 -8.38
N LEU A 85 -24.26 -0.49 -8.50
CA LEU A 85 -25.14 0.51 -7.90
C LEU A 85 -25.26 0.31 -6.37
N GLY A 86 -25.26 -0.95 -5.92
CA GLY A 86 -25.21 -1.34 -4.51
C GLY A 86 -23.92 -0.88 -3.82
N THR A 87 -22.76 -1.01 -4.47
CA THR A 87 -21.49 -0.45 -3.98
C THR A 87 -21.58 1.06 -3.88
N LEU A 88 -22.15 1.76 -4.88
CA LEU A 88 -22.35 3.21 -4.84
C LEU A 88 -23.24 3.67 -3.67
N THR A 89 -24.26 2.90 -3.29
CA THR A 89 -25.01 3.16 -2.06
C THR A 89 -24.21 2.82 -0.80
N ALA A 90 -23.42 1.74 -0.82
CA ALA A 90 -22.51 1.35 0.26
C ALA A 90 -21.34 2.33 0.45
N LEU A 91 -21.06 3.20 -0.54
CA LEU A 91 -20.02 4.21 -0.47
C LEU A 91 -20.22 5.19 0.69
N THR A 92 -21.48 5.45 1.08
CA THR A 92 -21.83 6.43 2.11
C THR A 92 -22.78 5.91 3.19
N ALA A 93 -23.43 4.76 2.97
CA ALA A 93 -24.33 4.15 3.94
C ALA A 93 -23.59 3.56 5.14
N THR A 94 -23.93 4.03 6.35
CA THR A 94 -23.39 3.52 7.63
C THR A 94 -24.26 2.45 8.29
N ASN A 95 -25.39 2.11 7.68
CA ASN A 95 -26.46 1.31 8.29
C ASN A 95 -26.49 -0.16 7.84
N CYS A 96 -25.52 -0.59 7.06
CA CYS A 96 -25.46 -1.94 6.47
C CYS A 96 -23.99 -2.40 6.37
N GLU A 97 -23.76 -3.71 6.31
CA GLU A 97 -22.42 -4.31 6.26
C GLU A 97 -21.93 -4.54 4.81
N TRP A 98 -20.62 -4.43 4.58
CA TRP A 98 -20.01 -4.61 3.26
C TRP A 98 -19.83 -6.07 2.90
N THR A 99 -20.06 -6.39 1.63
CA THR A 99 -19.88 -7.76 1.13
C THR A 99 -18.44 -7.99 0.68
N GLN A 100 -18.01 -9.25 0.64
CA GLN A 100 -16.68 -9.62 0.11
C GLN A 100 -16.45 -9.13 -1.33
N PHE A 101 -17.52 -8.95 -2.11
CA PHE A 101 -17.43 -8.44 -3.49
C PHE A 101 -17.09 -6.94 -3.52
N ASP A 102 -17.53 -6.18 -2.54
CA ASP A 102 -17.26 -4.73 -2.45
C ASP A 102 -15.78 -4.45 -2.16
N LEU A 103 -15.11 -5.37 -1.43
CA LEU A 103 -13.66 -5.37 -1.23
C LEU A 103 -12.89 -5.74 -2.51
N GLY A 104 -13.51 -6.45 -3.46
CA GLY A 104 -12.89 -6.81 -4.73
C GLY A 104 -12.46 -5.59 -5.54
N TRP A 105 -13.29 -4.54 -5.54
CA TRP A 105 -13.01 -3.28 -6.24
C TRP A 105 -11.81 -2.53 -5.67
N MET A 106 -11.55 -2.60 -4.35
CA MET A 106 -10.32 -2.05 -3.76
C MET A 106 -9.08 -2.71 -4.33
N PHE A 107 -9.05 -4.04 -4.45
CA PHE A 107 -7.90 -4.74 -5.00
C PHE A 107 -7.67 -4.37 -6.47
N THR A 108 -8.73 -4.16 -7.24
CA THR A 108 -8.62 -3.68 -8.62
C THR A 108 -8.02 -2.27 -8.70
N LEU A 109 -8.53 -1.32 -7.90
CA LEU A 109 -7.98 0.04 -7.84
C LEU A 109 -6.51 0.03 -7.45
N PHE A 110 -6.16 -0.75 -6.42
CA PHE A 110 -4.80 -0.93 -5.97
C PHE A 110 -3.84 -1.37 -7.09
N PHE A 111 -4.18 -2.42 -7.85
CA PHE A 111 -3.33 -2.88 -8.97
C PHE A 111 -3.24 -1.87 -10.11
N VAL A 112 -4.34 -1.17 -10.41
CA VAL A 112 -4.38 -0.14 -11.46
C VAL A 112 -3.51 1.06 -11.05
N VAL A 113 -3.59 1.51 -9.80
CA VAL A 113 -2.80 2.62 -9.28
C VAL A 113 -1.32 2.23 -9.20
N LEU A 114 -0.98 1.04 -8.71
CA LEU A 114 0.42 0.57 -8.71
C LEU A 114 0.98 0.40 -10.13
N GLY A 115 0.19 -0.16 -11.05
CA GLY A 115 0.59 -0.35 -12.44
C GLY A 115 0.79 0.97 -13.18
N SER A 116 -0.15 1.91 -13.04
CA SER A 116 -0.04 3.23 -13.65
C SER A 116 1.10 4.06 -13.05
N SER A 117 1.31 3.98 -11.73
CA SER A 117 2.44 4.64 -11.06
C SER A 117 3.77 4.09 -11.58
N ALA A 118 3.91 2.78 -11.73
CA ALA A 118 5.12 2.18 -12.30
C ALA A 118 5.37 2.62 -13.76
N ALA A 119 4.31 2.75 -14.56
CA ALA A 119 4.40 3.19 -15.95
C ALA A 119 4.81 4.65 -16.09
N ILE A 120 4.24 5.55 -15.28
CA ILE A 120 4.49 7.01 -15.37
C ILE A 120 5.84 7.38 -14.74
N TRP A 121 6.23 6.70 -13.66
CA TRP A 121 7.36 7.11 -12.81
C TRP A 121 8.68 6.37 -13.11
N GLY A 122 8.73 5.55 -14.15
CA GLY A 122 9.91 4.77 -14.54
C GLY A 122 11.14 5.62 -14.82
N GLY A 123 11.01 6.65 -15.66
CA GLY A 123 12.11 7.57 -15.98
C GLY A 123 12.59 8.39 -14.78
N TRP A 124 11.73 8.65 -13.80
CA TRP A 124 12.11 9.37 -12.59
C TRP A 124 12.96 8.53 -11.63
N ILE A 125 12.67 7.23 -11.55
CA ILE A 125 13.47 6.28 -10.76
C ILE A 125 14.92 6.22 -11.28
N GLU A 126 15.11 6.33 -12.59
CA GLU A 126 16.43 6.33 -13.22
C GLU A 126 17.30 7.53 -12.83
N HIS A 127 16.73 8.64 -12.36
CA HIS A 127 17.51 9.80 -11.88
C HIS A 127 17.48 9.97 -10.35
N ALA A 128 16.36 9.67 -9.68
CA ALA A 128 16.21 9.83 -8.23
C ALA A 128 16.85 8.67 -7.43
N GLY A 129 16.89 7.47 -8.02
CA GLY A 129 17.43 6.26 -7.42
C GLY A 129 16.45 5.48 -6.52
N PRO A 130 16.62 4.15 -6.39
CA PRO A 130 15.63 3.25 -5.78
C PRO A 130 15.38 3.48 -4.28
N ARG A 131 16.34 4.05 -3.52
CA ARG A 131 16.13 4.32 -2.08
C ARG A 131 15.12 5.44 -1.82
N LYS A 132 15.12 6.49 -2.66
CA LYS A 132 14.14 7.57 -2.55
C LYS A 132 12.75 7.06 -2.93
N ALA A 133 12.65 6.35 -4.05
CA ALA A 133 11.41 5.72 -4.50
C ALA A 133 10.80 4.81 -3.41
N GLY A 134 11.63 3.99 -2.75
CA GLY A 134 11.18 3.12 -1.66
C GLY A 134 10.62 3.86 -0.44
N VAL A 135 11.19 5.03 -0.08
CA VAL A 135 10.65 5.85 1.02
C VAL A 135 9.30 6.45 0.66
N TYR A 136 9.15 6.99 -0.56
CA TYR A 136 7.86 7.52 -1.00
C TYR A 136 6.80 6.41 -1.09
N ALA A 137 7.18 5.23 -1.58
CA ALA A 137 6.30 4.07 -1.60
C ALA A 137 5.87 3.65 -0.18
N ALA A 138 6.80 3.62 0.78
CA ALA A 138 6.47 3.30 2.18
C ALA A 138 5.53 4.34 2.81
N LEU A 139 5.74 5.63 2.55
CA LEU A 139 4.86 6.69 3.05
C LEU A 139 3.47 6.61 2.42
N CYS A 140 3.39 6.40 1.10
CA CYS A 140 2.13 6.21 0.38
C CYS A 140 1.38 4.98 0.90
N TRP A 141 2.09 3.86 1.08
CA TRP A 141 1.55 2.62 1.63
C TRP A 141 1.00 2.79 3.05
N CYS A 142 1.81 3.32 3.96
CA CYS A 142 1.40 3.54 5.34
C CYS A 142 0.27 4.58 5.45
N GLY A 143 0.29 5.62 4.61
CA GLY A 143 -0.78 6.61 4.52
C GLY A 143 -2.10 6.00 4.05
N GLY A 144 -2.04 5.17 3.01
CA GLY A 144 -3.20 4.43 2.49
C GLY A 144 -3.82 3.48 3.51
N LEU A 145 -2.98 2.74 4.27
CA LEU A 145 -3.43 1.90 5.38
C LEU A 145 -4.07 2.72 6.51
N MET A 146 -3.52 3.90 6.82
CA MET A 146 -4.08 4.79 7.84
C MET A 146 -5.46 5.33 7.42
N ILE A 147 -5.60 5.76 6.17
CA ILE A 147 -6.88 6.23 5.60
C ILE A 147 -7.89 5.07 5.58
N SER A 148 -7.46 3.87 5.20
CA SER A 148 -8.30 2.67 5.20
C SER A 148 -8.77 2.33 6.62
N ALA A 149 -7.89 2.40 7.62
CA ALA A 149 -8.25 2.18 9.02
C ALA A 149 -9.30 3.19 9.52
N LEU A 150 -9.18 4.45 9.11
CA LEU A 150 -10.19 5.48 9.39
C LEU A 150 -11.52 5.15 8.70
N GLY A 151 -11.51 4.70 7.44
CA GLY A 151 -12.69 4.29 6.69
C GLY A 151 -13.47 3.14 7.34
N VAL A 152 -12.75 2.13 7.86
CA VAL A 152 -13.35 1.04 8.67
C VAL A 152 -13.99 1.61 9.93
N ARG A 153 -13.29 2.50 10.65
CA ARG A 153 -13.81 3.09 11.89
C ARG A 153 -15.07 3.92 11.65
N THR A 154 -15.18 4.63 10.53
CA THR A 154 -16.31 5.50 10.21
C THR A 154 -17.44 4.79 9.45
N HIS A 155 -17.31 3.49 9.13
CA HIS A 155 -18.22 2.77 8.23
C HIS A 155 -18.44 3.53 6.90
N GLN A 156 -17.36 4.07 6.31
CA GLN A 156 -17.39 4.80 5.03
C GLN A 156 -16.50 4.11 4.00
N LEU A 157 -17.11 3.45 3.01
CA LEU A 157 -16.38 2.65 2.03
C LEU A 157 -15.55 3.52 1.07
N TRP A 158 -15.96 4.79 0.86
CA TRP A 158 -15.21 5.71 -0.01
C TRP A 158 -13.80 6.01 0.50
N MET A 159 -13.61 6.10 1.83
CA MET A 159 -12.29 6.31 2.42
C MET A 159 -11.39 5.10 2.17
N LEU A 160 -11.97 3.89 2.19
CA LEU A 160 -11.31 2.64 1.85
C LEU A 160 -10.82 2.66 0.39
N TRP A 161 -11.64 3.15 -0.54
CA TRP A 161 -11.28 3.27 -1.96
C TRP A 161 -10.21 4.33 -2.23
N THR A 162 -10.21 5.45 -1.49
CA THR A 162 -9.16 6.47 -1.62
C THR A 162 -7.85 6.08 -0.96
N GLY A 163 -7.88 5.14 -0.02
CA GLY A 163 -6.70 4.62 0.67
C GLY A 163 -5.99 3.48 -0.06
N SER A 164 -6.63 2.87 -1.06
CA SER A 164 -6.10 1.77 -1.91
C SER A 164 -5.47 2.28 -3.20
#